data_AF-B1G6Z1-F1
#
_entry.id   AF-B1G6Z1-F1
#
_cell.length_a   1.000
_cell.length_b   1.000
_cell.length_c   1.000
_cell.angle_alpha   90.00
_cell.angle_beta   90.00
_cell.angle_gamma   90.00
#
_symmetry.space_group_name_H-M   'P 1'
#
loop_
_entity.id
_entity.type
_entity.pdbx_description
1 polymer ?
#
loop_
_entity_poly.entity_id
_entity_poly.type
_entity_poly.pdbx_seq_one_letter_code
_entity_poly.pdbx_strand_id
1 'polypeptide(L)'
;MTDIALARKHACLAVVLAVLTDLLDDRNLIDAALRVADYMADELEGRITETDAILLAVAALTKVKRAIREWSDVDGNSMDAMRIADFVIDEQVNGYDCATRPHSTTSSAAKIRTRDAAAIRPIGSPAGPVCH
;
A
#
# COMPACT_ATOMS: atom_id res chain seq x y z
N MET A 1 -18.17 -5.51 7.54
CA MET A 1 -18.03 -6.67 6.65
C MET A 1 -18.70 -7.87 7.30
N THR A 2 -19.41 -8.72 6.55
CA THR A 2 -20.03 -9.96 7.08
C THR A 2 -19.03 -11.12 7.06
N ASP A 3 -19.25 -12.17 7.86
CA ASP A 3 -18.37 -13.35 7.90
C ASP A 3 -18.18 -14.02 6.52
N ILE A 4 -19.26 -14.05 5.72
CA ILE A 4 -19.23 -14.58 4.35
C ILE A 4 -18.39 -13.68 3.43
N ALA A 5 -18.50 -12.36 3.56
CA ALA A 5 -17.69 -11.42 2.80
C ALA A 5 -16.19 -11.52 3.16
N LEU A 6 -15.89 -11.69 4.45
CA LEU A 6 -14.52 -11.91 4.93
C LEU A 6 -13.94 -13.24 4.39
N ALA A 7 -14.72 -14.33 4.42
CA ALA A 7 -14.29 -15.62 3.87
C ALA A 7 -14.00 -15.54 2.35
N ARG A 8 -14.82 -14.80 1.59
CA ARG A 8 -14.58 -14.55 0.16
C ARG A 8 -13.34 -13.72 -0.08
N LYS A 9 -13.09 -12.69 0.74
CA LYS A 9 -11.87 -11.89 0.69
C LYS A 9 -10.64 -12.77 0.90
N HIS A 10 -10.64 -13.63 1.91
CA HIS A 10 -9.52 -14.54 2.16
C HIS A 10 -9.29 -15.54 1.01
N ALA A 11 -10.37 -16.11 0.45
CA ALA A 11 -10.27 -16.99 -0.71
C ALA A 11 -9.66 -16.26 -1.92
N CYS A 12 -10.07 -15.02 -2.17
CA CYS A 12 -9.47 -14.18 -3.21
C CYS A 12 -7.98 -13.93 -2.96
N LEU A 13 -7.60 -13.52 -1.74
CA LEU A 13 -6.20 -13.24 -1.43
C LEU A 13 -5.30 -14.48 -1.51
N ALA A 14 -5.85 -15.67 -1.24
CA ALA A 14 -5.14 -16.93 -1.47
C ALA A 14 -4.87 -17.16 -2.97
N VAL A 15 -5.84 -16.86 -3.84
CA VAL A 15 -5.64 -16.93 -5.31
C VAL A 15 -4.64 -15.87 -5.77
N VAL A 16 -4.72 -14.64 -5.27
CA VAL A 16 -3.74 -13.57 -5.55
C VAL A 16 -2.33 -14.03 -5.19
N LEU A 17 -2.14 -14.56 -3.98
CA LEU A 17 -0.85 -15.05 -3.52
C LEU A 17 -0.33 -16.17 -4.42
N ALA A 18 -1.17 -17.14 -4.79
CA ALA A 18 -0.79 -18.23 -5.69
C ALA A 18 -0.31 -17.70 -7.05
N VAL A 19 -1.06 -16.77 -7.66
CA VAL A 19 -0.69 -16.15 -8.94
C VAL A 19 0.62 -15.36 -8.82
N LEU A 20 0.79 -14.57 -7.78
CA LEU A 20 2.00 -13.78 -7.58
C LEU A 20 3.24 -14.67 -7.39
N THR A 21 3.10 -15.76 -6.65
CA THR A 21 4.19 -16.72 -6.38
C THR A 21 4.57 -17.53 -7.62
N ASP A 22 3.63 -17.75 -8.55
CA ASP A 22 3.91 -18.38 -9.84
C ASP A 22 4.65 -17.43 -10.81
N LEU A 23 4.41 -16.12 -10.70
CA LEU A 23 4.96 -15.10 -11.60
C LEU A 23 6.28 -14.47 -11.12
N LEU A 24 6.61 -14.60 -9.83
CA LEU A 24 7.70 -13.87 -9.19
C LEU A 24 8.46 -14.77 -8.20
N ASP A 25 9.78 -14.60 -8.15
CA ASP A 25 10.63 -15.21 -7.13
C ASP A 25 10.96 -14.22 -5.98
N ASP A 26 10.62 -12.94 -6.14
CA ASP A 26 10.91 -11.89 -5.17
C ASP A 26 9.81 -11.84 -4.09
N ARG A 27 10.10 -12.43 -2.93
CA ARG A 27 9.20 -12.46 -1.79
C ARG A 27 8.77 -11.08 -1.31
N ASN A 28 9.68 -10.09 -1.31
CA ASN A 28 9.34 -8.75 -0.84
C ASN A 28 8.36 -8.07 -1.80
N LEU A 29 8.52 -8.30 -3.10
CA LEU A 29 7.61 -7.80 -4.13
C LEU A 29 6.25 -8.50 -4.06
N ILE A 30 6.23 -9.81 -3.79
CA ILE A 30 4.99 -10.57 -3.55
C ILE A 30 4.25 -10.02 -2.34
N ASP A 31 4.92 -9.85 -1.20
CA ASP A 31 4.31 -9.35 0.03
C ASP A 31 3.76 -7.92 -0.17
N ALA A 32 4.47 -7.08 -0.94
CA ALA A 32 4.05 -5.72 -1.25
C ALA A 32 2.78 -5.71 -2.12
N ALA A 33 2.78 -6.51 -3.18
CA ALA A 33 1.62 -6.64 -4.06
C ALA A 33 0.42 -7.25 -3.32
N LEU A 34 0.63 -8.24 -2.45
CA LEU A 34 -0.43 -8.84 -1.65
C LEU A 34 -1.06 -7.82 -0.70
N ARG A 35 -0.24 -6.96 -0.06
CA ARG A 35 -0.73 -5.88 0.82
C ARG A 35 -1.58 -4.85 0.06
N VAL A 36 -1.18 -4.48 -1.16
CA VAL A 36 -1.98 -3.59 -2.02
C VAL A 36 -3.27 -4.28 -2.48
N ALA A 37 -3.22 -5.57 -2.81
CA ALA A 37 -4.40 -6.34 -3.20
C ALA A 37 -5.39 -6.51 -2.04
N ASP A 38 -4.90 -6.69 -0.82
CA ASP A 38 -5.71 -6.75 0.41
C ASP A 38 -6.53 -5.46 0.60
N TYR A 39 -5.86 -4.31 0.45
CA TYR A 39 -6.53 -3.00 0.49
C TYR A 39 -7.59 -2.85 -0.62
N MET A 40 -7.24 -3.19 -1.87
CA MET A 40 -8.18 -3.08 -2.99
C MET A 40 -9.36 -4.06 -2.87
N ALA A 41 -9.15 -5.22 -2.24
CA ALA A 41 -10.21 -6.19 -1.98
C ALA A 41 -11.22 -5.69 -0.93
N ASP A 42 -10.79 -4.85 0.03
CA ASP A 42 -11.72 -4.22 0.98
C ASP A 42 -12.73 -3.30 0.28
N GLU A 43 -12.32 -2.59 -0.78
CA GLU A 43 -13.20 -1.71 -1.56
C GLU A 43 -14.30 -2.49 -2.32
N LEU A 44 -14.13 -3.80 -2.52
CA LEU A 44 -15.08 -4.65 -3.23
C LEU A 44 -16.19 -5.24 -2.32
N GLU A 45 -16.15 -4.95 -1.01
CA GLU A 45 -17.19 -5.29 -0.01
C GLU A 45 -17.71 -6.75 -0.07
N GLY A 46 -16.86 -7.71 -0.44
CA GLY A 46 -17.25 -9.13 -0.51
C GLY A 46 -18.04 -9.54 -1.77
N ARG A 47 -18.06 -8.70 -2.81
CA ARG A 47 -18.57 -9.03 -4.16
C ARG A 47 -17.49 -9.64 -5.07
N ILE A 48 -16.41 -10.11 -4.47
CA ILE A 48 -15.21 -10.57 -5.15
C ILE A 48 -15.45 -11.94 -5.81
N THR A 49 -15.08 -12.05 -7.08
CA THR A 49 -15.05 -13.29 -7.86
C THR A 49 -13.61 -13.78 -8.10
N GLU A 50 -13.43 -15.00 -8.60
CA GLU A 50 -12.10 -15.53 -8.95
C GLU A 50 -11.42 -14.70 -10.06
N THR A 51 -12.17 -14.20 -11.03
CA THR A 51 -11.65 -13.28 -12.06
C THR A 51 -11.15 -11.99 -11.46
N ASP A 52 -11.85 -11.46 -10.43
CA ASP A 52 -11.41 -10.27 -9.70
C ASP A 52 -10.10 -10.52 -8.97
N ALA A 53 -9.85 -11.74 -8.47
CA ALA A 53 -8.57 -12.09 -7.84
C ALA A 53 -7.39 -11.98 -8.80
N ILE A 54 -7.54 -12.47 -10.04
CA ILE A 54 -6.49 -12.36 -11.06
C ILE A 54 -6.25 -10.88 -11.43
N LEU A 55 -7.33 -10.13 -11.64
CA LEU A 55 -7.23 -8.70 -11.95
C LEU A 55 -6.61 -7.91 -10.79
N LEU A 56 -6.93 -8.25 -9.54
CA LEU A 56 -6.34 -7.67 -8.34
C LEU A 56 -4.85 -7.95 -8.26
N ALA A 57 -4.41 -9.18 -8.51
CA ALA A 57 -2.99 -9.54 -8.51
C ALA A 57 -2.20 -8.72 -9.54
N VAL A 58 -2.72 -8.63 -10.78
CA VAL A 58 -2.09 -7.86 -11.86
C VAL A 58 -2.09 -6.36 -11.55
N ALA A 59 -3.22 -5.82 -11.07
CA ALA A 59 -3.34 -4.40 -10.73
C ALA A 59 -2.41 -4.00 -9.60
N ALA A 60 -2.37 -4.78 -8.51
CA ALA A 60 -1.49 -4.54 -7.37
C ALA A 60 -0.02 -4.60 -7.77
N LEU A 61 0.40 -5.64 -8.50
CA LEU A 61 1.77 -5.77 -8.98
C LEU A 61 2.17 -4.61 -9.91
N THR A 62 1.26 -4.17 -10.78
CA THR A 62 1.48 -3.05 -11.69
C THR A 62 1.71 -1.75 -10.92
N LYS A 63 0.88 -1.46 -9.91
CA LYS A 63 1.02 -0.27 -9.05
C LYS A 63 2.34 -0.30 -8.27
N VAL A 64 2.69 -1.44 -7.67
CA VAL A 64 3.96 -1.59 -6.93
C VAL A 64 5.17 -1.42 -7.85
N LYS A 65 5.20 -2.07 -9.02
CA LYS A 65 6.31 -1.93 -9.98
C LYS A 65 6.44 -0.50 -10.52
N ARG A 66 5.32 0.19 -10.75
CA ARG A 66 5.31 1.61 -11.14
C ARG A 66 5.97 2.46 -10.05
N ALA A 67 5.52 2.32 -8.80
CA ALA A 67 6.06 3.08 -7.68
C ALA A 67 7.56 2.80 -7.44
N ILE A 68 8.02 1.55 -7.57
CA ILE A 68 9.46 1.21 -7.50
C ILE A 68 10.26 2.00 -8.54
N ARG A 69 9.80 2.03 -9.80
CA ARG A 69 10.48 2.76 -10.88
C ARG A 69 10.52 4.26 -10.59
N GLU A 70 9.38 4.85 -10.24
CA GLU A 70 9.29 6.28 -9.93
C GLU A 70 10.21 6.67 -8.77
N TRP A 71 10.35 5.83 -7.75
CA TRP A 71 11.26 6.08 -6.64
C TRP A 71 12.74 5.91 -7.01
N SER A 72 13.06 4.90 -7.82
CA SER A 72 14.42 4.69 -8.33
C SER A 72 14.91 5.90 -9.13
N ASP A 73 14.02 6.55 -9.89
CA ASP A 73 14.34 7.71 -10.71
C ASP A 73 14.56 9.00 -9.89
N VAL A 74 14.01 9.09 -8.68
CA VAL A 74 14.03 10.31 -7.84
C VAL A 74 15.20 10.34 -6.86
N ASP A 75 15.45 9.24 -6.14
CA ASP A 75 16.41 9.25 -5.01
C ASP A 75 17.67 8.41 -5.26
N GLY A 76 17.76 7.68 -6.39
CA GLY A 76 18.86 6.76 -6.69
C GLY A 76 19.04 5.62 -5.67
N ASN A 77 18.13 5.53 -4.70
CA ASN A 77 18.09 4.54 -3.64
C ASN A 77 16.85 3.66 -3.80
N SER A 78 17.04 2.34 -3.80
CA SER A 78 15.94 1.39 -3.80
C SER A 78 15.17 1.49 -2.49
N MET A 79 13.92 1.95 -2.55
CA MET A 79 13.01 1.91 -1.41
C MET A 79 12.56 0.48 -1.14
N ASP A 80 12.45 0.12 0.14
CA ASP A 80 11.91 -1.19 0.57
C ASP A 80 10.50 -1.42 0.00
N ALA A 81 10.24 -2.66 -0.44
CA ALA A 81 9.00 -3.01 -1.13
C ALA A 81 7.74 -2.76 -0.27
N MET A 82 7.86 -2.85 1.06
CA MET A 82 6.71 -2.63 1.96
C MET A 82 6.41 -1.16 2.15
N ARG A 83 7.46 -0.31 2.18
CA ARG A 83 7.28 1.15 2.11
C ARG A 83 6.66 1.56 0.77
N ILE A 84 7.01 0.88 -0.32
CA ILE A 84 6.35 1.11 -1.62
C ILE A 84 4.85 0.74 -1.54
N ALA A 85 4.50 -0.39 -0.93
CA ALA A 85 3.10 -0.77 -0.78
C ALA A 85 2.29 0.26 0.03
N ASP A 86 2.84 0.74 1.14
CA ASP A 86 2.21 1.79 1.95
C ASP A 86 2.06 3.10 1.16
N PHE A 87 3.05 3.46 0.35
CA PHE A 87 2.97 4.62 -0.55
C PHE A 87 1.84 4.46 -1.57
N VAL A 88 1.72 3.29 -2.21
CA VAL A 88 0.65 3.01 -3.19
C VAL A 88 -0.74 3.09 -2.52
N ILE A 89 -0.88 2.58 -1.29
CA ILE A 89 -2.14 2.67 -0.55
C ILE A 89 -2.46 4.12 -0.19
N ASP A 90 -1.48 4.88 0.31
CA ASP A 90 -1.66 6.33 0.57
C ASP A 90 -2.02 7.09 -0.72
N GLU A 91 -1.50 6.67 -1.87
CA GLU A 91 -1.84 7.21 -3.18
C GLU A 91 -3.33 7.03 -3.49
N GLN A 92 -3.85 5.82 -3.27
CA GLN A 92 -5.26 5.47 -3.50
C GLN A 92 -6.21 6.20 -2.55
N VAL A 93 -5.85 6.28 -1.26
CA VAL A 93 -6.68 6.91 -0.23
C VAL A 93 -6.77 8.43 -0.45
N ASN A 94 -5.66 9.08 -0.83
CA ASN A 94 -5.59 10.53 -0.88
C ASN A 94 -5.68 11.11 -2.31
N GLY A 95 -5.73 10.26 -3.34
CA GLY A 95 -5.93 10.67 -4.72
C GLY A 95 -4.80 11.53 -5.27
N TYR A 96 -3.57 11.00 -5.31
CA TYR A 96 -2.49 11.70 -6.00
C TYR A 96 -2.68 11.57 -7.52
N ASP A 97 -3.09 12.66 -8.15
CA ASP A 97 -3.23 12.73 -9.61
C ASP A 97 -1.86 12.93 -10.27
N CYS A 98 -1.26 11.84 -10.73
CA CYS A 98 -0.03 11.87 -11.53
C CYS A 98 -0.29 12.21 -13.00
N ALA A 99 -1.54 12.18 -13.48
CA ALA A 99 -1.87 12.38 -14.89
C ALA A 99 -1.90 13.87 -15.28
N THR A 100 -2.25 14.78 -14.36
CA THR A 100 -2.28 16.24 -14.64
C THR A 100 -1.06 17.01 -14.14
N ARG A 101 -0.24 16.44 -13.25
CA ARG A 101 0.92 17.14 -12.66
C ARG A 101 2.13 16.22 -12.58
N PRO A 102 2.92 16.09 -13.66
CA PRO A 102 4.06 15.19 -13.67
C PRO A 102 5.12 15.53 -12.60
N HIS A 103 5.22 16.78 -12.13
CA HIS A 103 6.37 17.23 -11.33
C HIS A 103 6.05 18.23 -10.22
N SER A 104 4.80 18.30 -9.73
CA SER A 104 4.45 19.13 -8.56
C SER A 104 4.06 18.28 -7.34
N THR A 105 4.75 17.18 -7.11
CA THR A 105 4.86 16.66 -5.75
C THR A 105 5.70 17.67 -4.97
N THR A 106 5.05 18.52 -4.17
CA THR A 106 5.71 19.05 -2.97
C THR A 106 6.27 17.82 -2.27
N SER A 107 7.59 17.68 -2.36
CA SER A 107 8.28 16.39 -2.45
C SER A 107 7.72 15.31 -1.52
N SER A 108 7.49 14.13 -2.07
CA SER A 108 7.13 12.92 -1.33
C SER A 108 8.08 12.73 -0.13
N ALA A 109 9.35 13.08 -0.27
CA ALA A 109 10.32 13.09 0.82
C ALA A 109 10.06 14.15 1.91
N ALA A 110 9.46 15.30 1.61
CA ALA A 110 9.08 16.31 2.61
C ALA A 110 7.86 15.85 3.43
N LYS A 111 6.85 15.24 2.81
CA LYS A 111 5.68 14.71 3.53
C LYS A 111 5.96 13.39 4.24
N ILE A 112 6.79 12.51 3.68
CA ILE A 112 7.29 11.31 4.38
C ILE A 112 8.16 11.72 5.56
N ARG A 113 9.06 12.71 5.43
CA ARG A 113 9.80 13.27 6.59
C ARG A 113 8.87 13.87 7.64
N THR A 114 7.78 14.50 7.23
CA THR A 114 6.78 15.06 8.15
C THR A 114 6.02 13.94 8.88
N ARG A 115 5.72 12.82 8.22
CA ARG A 115 5.11 11.63 8.84
C ARG A 115 6.10 10.84 9.72
N ASP A 116 7.35 10.62 9.30
CA ASP A 116 8.39 10.00 10.12
C ASP A 116 8.65 10.84 11.39
N ALA A 117 8.70 12.18 11.27
CA ALA A 117 8.82 13.08 12.42
C ALA A 117 7.57 13.07 13.34
N ALA A 118 6.38 12.79 12.81
CA ALA A 118 5.16 12.65 13.60
C ALA A 118 5.05 11.26 14.28
N ALA A 119 5.55 10.21 13.63
CA ALA A 119 5.56 8.84 14.14
C ALA A 119 6.62 8.60 15.23
N ILE A 120 7.70 9.40 15.26
CA ILE A 120 8.76 9.36 16.28
C ILE A 120 8.44 10.27 17.50
N ARG A 121 7.20 10.76 17.65
CA ARG A 121 6.81 11.38 18.92
C ARG A 121 6.56 10.29 19.97
N PRO A 122 7.25 10.31 21.12
CA PRO A 122 6.93 9.40 22.20
C PRO A 122 5.49 9.68 22.65
N ILE A 123 4.63 8.66 22.57
CA ILE A 123 3.39 8.63 23.34
C ILE A 123 3.82 8.52 24.81
N GLY A 124 3.91 9.66 25.48
CA GLY A 124 4.43 9.78 26.84
C GLY A 124 3.66 10.82 27.67
N SER A 125 2.58 10.33 28.28
CA SER A 125 1.85 10.80 29.48
C SER A 125 1.15 12.19 29.50
N PRO A 126 -0.16 12.23 29.84
CA PRO A 126 -0.82 13.43 30.32
C PRO A 126 -0.54 13.59 31.82
N ALA A 127 0.49 14.36 32.18
CA ALA A 127 0.60 14.90 33.53
C ALA A 127 -0.17 16.23 33.57
N GLY A 128 -1.42 16.17 34.05
CA GLY A 128 -2.20 17.36 34.36
C GLY A 128 -1.53 18.18 35.47
N PRO A 129 -1.71 19.50 35.51
CA PRO A 129 -1.12 20.33 36.55
C PRO A 129 -1.86 20.10 37.87
N VAL A 130 -1.12 19.66 38.90
CA VAL A 130 -1.56 19.72 40.29
C VAL A 130 -1.29 21.14 40.78
N CYS A 131 -2.37 21.87 41.10
CA CYS A 131 -2.28 23.16 41.78
C CYS A 131 -1.77 22.97 43.21
N HIS A 132 -0.85 23.84 43.63
CA HIS A 132 -0.56 24.15 45.02
C HIS A 132 -0.94 25.60 45.30
#